data_AF-A0A931QJR7-F1
#
_entry.id   AF-A0A931QJR7-F1
#
_cell.length_a   1.000
_cell.length_b   1.000
_cell.length_c   1.000
_cell.angle_alpha   90.00
_cell.angle_beta   90.00
_cell.angle_gamma   90.00
#
_symmetry.space_group_name_H-M   'P 1'
#
loop_
_entity.id
_entity.type
_entity.pdbx_description
1 polymer ?
#
loop_
_entity_poly.entity_id
_entity_poly.type
_entity_poly.pdbx_seq_one_letter_code
_entity_poly.pdbx_strand_id
1 'polypeptide(L)'
;MPRQARLDVPGALHHIMVQGINKSYKIALVAAGRCDLMVSFKPKSEWDIAAGVLIVEEAGGRVTDHEGNPYRFNRPDTIRPNLLATNGLLHAAALRFIRDVNRRAGKE
;
A
#
# COMPACT_ATOMS: atom_id res chain seq x y z
N MET A 1 -5.17 18.67 -12.32
CA MET A 1 -5.19 18.40 -10.86
C MET A 1 -6.09 17.20 -10.60
N PRO A 2 -5.59 16.02 -10.20
CA PRO A 2 -6.47 14.91 -9.86
C PRO A 2 -7.32 15.27 -8.64
N ARG A 3 -8.64 15.06 -8.74
CA ARG A 3 -9.62 15.37 -7.71
C ARG A 3 -9.40 14.43 -6.52
N GLN A 4 -9.05 14.99 -5.37
CA GLN A 4 -8.93 14.24 -4.12
C GLN A 4 -10.34 13.89 -3.63
N ALA A 5 -10.67 12.60 -3.58
CA ALA A 5 -11.93 12.15 -2.99
C ALA A 5 -11.67 11.80 -1.53
N ARG A 6 -12.25 12.60 -0.63
CA ARG A 6 -12.32 12.30 0.80
C ARG A 6 -13.58 11.50 1.04
N LEU A 7 -13.43 10.29 1.57
CA LEU A 7 -14.57 9.50 2.03
C LEU A 7 -14.59 9.58 3.55
N ASP A 8 -15.47 10.40 4.11
CA ASP A 8 -15.71 10.39 5.55
C ASP A 8 -16.58 9.17 5.87
N VAL A 9 -15.99 8.17 6.52
CA VAL A 9 -16.69 6.97 6.99
C VAL A 9 -17.05 7.18 8.46
N PRO A 10 -18.33 7.36 8.82
CA PRO A 10 -18.73 7.62 10.20
C PRO A 10 -18.24 6.50 11.14
N GLY A 11 -17.51 6.85 12.19
CA GLY A 11 -16.98 5.92 13.19
C GLY A 11 -15.57 5.37 12.91
N ALA A 12 -14.95 5.70 11.77
CA ALA A 12 -13.55 5.39 11.53
C ALA A 12 -12.66 6.49 12.12
N LEU A 13 -11.79 6.16 13.08
CA LEU A 13 -10.75 7.07 13.59
C LEU A 13 -9.67 7.39 12.54
N HIS A 14 -9.69 6.71 11.39
CA HIS A 14 -8.70 6.82 10.32
C HIS A 14 -9.35 7.36 9.04
N HIS A 15 -8.81 8.45 8.49
CA HIS A 15 -9.30 9.08 7.27
C HIS A 15 -8.87 8.28 6.04
N ILE A 16 -9.83 7.79 5.25
CA ILE A 16 -9.51 7.06 4.01
C ILE A 16 -9.35 8.05 2.85
N MET A 17 -8.11 8.22 2.39
CA MET A 17 -7.78 9.10 1.26
C MET A 17 -7.55 8.29 -0.02
N VAL A 18 -8.49 8.38 -0.97
CA VAL A 18 -8.33 7.79 -2.30
C VAL A 18 -7.76 8.85 -3.24
N GLN A 19 -6.45 8.80 -3.46
CA GLN A 19 -5.76 9.81 -4.27
C GLN A 19 -5.50 9.32 -5.70
N GLY A 20 -5.81 10.13 -6.72
CA GLY A 20 -5.50 9.86 -8.13
C GLY A 20 -4.08 10.28 -8.57
N ILE A 21 -3.10 10.20 -7.66
CA ILE A 21 -1.72 10.73 -7.83
C ILE A 21 -0.67 9.63 -8.00
N ASN A 22 0.57 10.04 -8.30
CA ASN A 22 1.73 9.15 -8.44
C ASN A 22 1.92 8.28 -7.18
N LYS A 23 2.28 7.01 -7.39
CA LYS A 23 2.42 5.97 -6.37
C LYS A 23 3.52 6.31 -5.38
N SER A 24 4.68 6.79 -5.86
CA SER A 24 5.84 7.10 -5.01
C SER A 24 5.50 8.17 -3.98
N TYR A 25 4.69 9.16 -4.36
CA TYR A 25 4.21 10.18 -3.43
C TYR A 25 3.25 9.61 -2.36
N LYS A 26 2.35 8.68 -2.72
CA LYS A 26 1.48 8.03 -1.74
C LYS A 26 2.26 7.21 -0.71
N ILE A 27 3.32 6.54 -1.15
CA ILE A 27 4.19 5.78 -0.26
C ILE A 27 4.93 6.73 0.69
N ALA A 28 5.40 7.89 0.20
CA ALA A 28 5.99 8.93 1.04
C ALA A 28 5.00 9.50 2.09
N LEU A 29 3.71 9.62 1.76
CA LEU A 29 2.70 10.04 2.74
C LEU A 29 2.53 9.03 3.88
N VAL A 30 2.68 7.73 3.61
CA VAL A 30 2.66 6.69 4.66
C VAL A 30 3.86 6.84 5.57
N ALA A 31 5.07 6.96 5.00
CA ALA A 31 6.29 7.15 5.77
C ALA A 31 6.26 8.45 6.61
N ALA A 32 5.65 9.52 6.09
CA ALA A 32 5.50 10.79 6.80
C ALA A 32 4.39 10.78 7.87
N GLY A 33 3.71 9.65 8.11
CA GLY A 33 2.60 9.56 9.07
C GLY A 33 1.38 10.40 8.67
N ARG A 34 1.24 10.74 7.39
CA ARG A 34 0.10 11.51 6.84
C ARG A 34 -1.01 10.61 6.30
N CYS A 35 -0.73 9.33 6.13
CA CYS A 35 -1.68 8.28 5.72
C CYS A 35 -1.33 6.99 6.46
N ASP A 36 -2.32 6.26 6.95
CA ASP A 36 -2.06 5.01 7.68
C ASP A 36 -1.72 3.83 6.78
N LEU A 37 -2.21 3.85 5.53
CA LEU A 37 -1.94 2.81 4.54
C LEU A 37 -2.12 3.28 3.10
N MET A 38 -1.46 2.57 2.18
CA MET A 38 -1.59 2.66 0.74
C MET A 38 -1.68 1.26 0.15
N VAL A 39 -2.69 1.02 -0.70
CA VAL A 39 -2.91 -0.26 -1.39
C VAL A 39 -2.87 -0.05 -2.90
N SER A 40 -2.22 -0.98 -3.60
CA SER A 40 -2.18 -1.02 -5.06
C SER A 40 -2.45 -2.43 -5.57
N PHE A 41 -3.57 -2.60 -6.27
CA PHE A 41 -3.94 -3.84 -6.97
C PHE A 41 -3.33 -3.98 -8.37
N LYS A 42 -2.61 -2.95 -8.86
CA LYS A 42 -2.01 -2.96 -10.20
C LYS A 42 -0.53 -3.36 -10.14
N PRO A 43 -0.03 -4.13 -11.13
CA PRO A 43 1.39 -4.45 -11.25
C PRO A 43 2.27 -3.21 -11.36
N LYS A 44 3.51 -3.31 -10.84
CA LYS A 44 4.50 -2.23 -10.76
C LYS A 44 5.91 -2.75 -11.00
N SER A 45 6.74 -1.95 -11.64
CA SER A 45 8.16 -2.25 -11.71
C SER A 45 8.84 -2.03 -10.36
N GLU A 46 9.89 -2.79 -10.08
CA GLU A 46 10.70 -2.64 -8.85
C GLU A 46 11.19 -1.20 -8.64
N TRP A 47 11.63 -0.51 -9.70
CA TRP A 47 12.11 0.87 -9.61
C TRP A 47 11.03 1.89 -9.23
N ASP A 48 9.74 1.61 -9.46
CA ASP A 48 8.65 2.49 -9.02
C ASP A 48 8.46 2.47 -7.50
N ILE A 49 8.87 1.37 -6.83
CA ILE A 49 8.53 1.10 -5.44
C ILE A 49 9.74 0.97 -4.52
N ALA A 50 10.93 0.60 -5.02
CA ALA A 50 12.10 0.26 -4.21
C ALA A 50 12.48 1.36 -3.21
N ALA A 51 12.58 2.60 -3.68
CA ALA A 51 12.88 3.74 -2.81
C ALA A 51 11.77 3.96 -1.76
N GLY A 52 10.51 3.81 -2.16
CA GLY A 52 9.37 3.98 -1.25
C GLY A 52 9.31 2.90 -0.18
N VAL A 53 9.65 1.65 -0.52
CA VAL A 53 9.72 0.53 0.43
C VAL A 53 10.73 0.84 1.52
N LEU A 54 11.96 1.20 1.13
CA LEU A 54 13.01 1.54 2.10
C LEU A 54 12.57 2.68 3.03
N ILE A 55 12.05 3.77 2.46
CA ILE A 55 11.64 4.94 3.25
C ILE A 55 10.54 4.59 4.27
N VAL A 56 9.56 3.76 3.89
CA VAL A 56 8.50 3.33 4.83
C VAL A 56 9.04 2.43 5.92
N GLU A 57 9.91 1.48 5.57
CA GLU A 57 10.50 0.54 6.54
C GLU A 57 11.40 1.29 7.55
N GLU A 58 12.23 2.22 7.10
CA GLU A 58 13.05 3.08 7.97
C GLU A 58 12.21 4.01 8.86
N ALA A 59 11.01 4.41 8.40
CA ALA A 59 10.05 5.15 9.21
C ALA A 59 9.30 4.27 10.24
N GLY A 60 9.63 2.98 10.34
CA GLY A 60 8.97 2.02 11.24
C GLY A 60 7.66 1.45 10.69
N GLY A 61 7.35 1.73 9.43
CA GLY A 61 6.21 1.15 8.72
C GLY A 61 6.48 -0.26 8.22
N ARG A 62 5.52 -0.81 7.47
CA ARG A 62 5.63 -2.15 6.88
C ARG A 62 5.10 -2.19 5.46
N VAL A 63 5.83 -2.87 4.58
CA VAL A 63 5.50 -3.01 3.17
C VAL A 63 5.56 -4.47 2.72
N THR A 64 4.51 -4.97 2.07
CA THR A 64 4.42 -6.34 1.56
C THR A 64 3.60 -6.41 0.27
N ASP A 65 3.61 -7.57 -0.36
CA ASP A 65 2.54 -7.95 -1.29
C ASP A 65 1.22 -8.26 -0.53
N HIS A 66 0.14 -8.56 -1.25
CA HIS A 66 -1.16 -8.91 -0.67
C HIS A 66 -1.17 -10.29 0.03
N GLU A 67 -0.13 -11.10 -0.18
CA GLU A 67 0.09 -12.36 0.53
C GLU A 67 0.93 -12.17 1.81
N GLY A 68 1.37 -10.94 2.09
CA GLY A 68 2.17 -10.61 3.27
C GLY A 68 3.66 -10.91 3.11
N ASN A 69 4.12 -11.25 1.89
CA ASN A 69 5.54 -11.46 1.64
C ASN A 69 6.26 -10.11 1.50
N PRO A 70 7.44 -9.95 2.12
CA PRO A 70 8.26 -8.76 1.95
C PRO A 70 8.83 -8.71 0.52
N TYR A 71 9.15 -7.50 0.06
CA TYR A 71 9.81 -7.33 -1.24
C TYR A 71 11.27 -7.73 -1.18
N ARG A 72 11.70 -8.45 -2.22
CA ARG A 72 13.11 -8.62 -2.57
C ARG A 72 13.29 -8.05 -3.95
N PHE A 73 14.24 -7.14 -4.08
CA PHE A 73 14.57 -6.45 -5.33
C PHE A 73 15.72 -7.15 -6.06
N ASN A 74 16.02 -6.66 -7.26
CA ASN A 74 17.05 -7.19 -8.15
C ASN A 74 16.71 -8.61 -8.66
N ARG A 75 15.43 -8.83 -8.98
CA ARG A 75 14.96 -10.09 -9.58
C ARG A 75 15.02 -10.03 -11.11
N PRO A 76 15.19 -11.18 -11.79
CA PRO A 76 15.11 -11.24 -13.26
C PRO A 76 13.75 -10.74 -13.79
N ASP A 77 12.67 -11.10 -13.09
CA ASP A 77 11.36 -10.49 -13.28
C ASP A 77 11.21 -9.27 -12.35
N THR A 78 11.17 -8.09 -12.94
CA THR A 78 11.08 -6.82 -12.21
C THR A 78 9.64 -6.39 -11.93
N ILE A 79 8.62 -7.17 -12.32
CA ILE A 79 7.21 -6.82 -12.12
C ILE A 79 6.69 -7.39 -10.81
N ARG A 80 6.25 -6.50 -9.93
CA ARG A 80 5.60 -6.80 -8.66
C ARG A 80 4.08 -6.66 -8.81
N PRO A 81 3.28 -7.69 -8.50
CA PRO A 81 1.87 -7.77 -8.92
C PRO A 81 0.95 -6.77 -8.19
N ASN A 82 1.27 -6.46 -6.94
CA ASN A 82 0.51 -5.59 -6.08
C ASN A 82 1.45 -4.91 -5.07
N LEU A 83 0.93 -4.13 -4.11
CA LEU A 83 1.68 -3.47 -3.03
C LEU A 83 0.74 -3.05 -1.90
N LEU A 84 1.13 -3.35 -0.66
CA LEU A 84 0.54 -2.83 0.56
C LEU A 84 1.63 -2.15 1.39
N ALA A 85 1.53 -0.85 1.60
CA ALA A 85 2.36 -0.10 2.54
C ALA A 85 1.50 0.43 3.69
N THR A 86 1.99 0.36 4.93
CA THR A 86 1.23 0.76 6.13
C THR A 86 2.15 1.38 7.18
N ASN A 87 1.56 2.05 8.17
CA ASN A 87 2.21 2.50 9.40
C ASN A 87 2.69 1.37 10.34
N GLY A 88 2.68 0.11 9.90
CA GLY A 88 3.06 -1.07 10.70
C GLY A 88 1.93 -1.60 11.58
N LEU A 89 1.23 -0.71 12.30
CA LEU A 89 0.15 -1.06 13.24
C LEU A 89 -1.06 -1.70 12.55
N LEU A 90 -1.47 -1.15 11.39
CA LEU A 90 -2.66 -1.63 10.67
C LEU A 90 -2.36 -2.80 9.71
N HIS A 91 -1.11 -3.21 9.56
CA HIS A 91 -0.69 -4.10 8.47
C HIS A 91 -1.43 -5.45 8.48
N ALA A 92 -1.52 -6.10 9.64
CA ALA A 92 -2.20 -7.39 9.77
C ALA A 92 -3.71 -7.29 9.49
N ALA A 93 -4.36 -6.21 9.94
CA ALA A 93 -5.78 -5.98 9.67
C ALA A 93 -6.04 -5.70 8.18
N ALA A 94 -5.19 -4.89 7.56
CA ALA A 94 -5.27 -4.57 6.13
C ALA A 94 -5.09 -5.82 5.26
N LEU A 95 -4.11 -6.68 5.57
CA LEU A 95 -3.90 -7.95 4.85
C LEU A 95 -5.13 -8.87 4.93
N ARG A 96 -5.71 -9.03 6.14
CA ARG A 96 -6.93 -9.83 6.29
C ARG A 96 -8.06 -9.29 5.43
N PHE A 97 -8.30 -7.98 5.49
CA PHE A 97 -9.33 -7.33 4.69
C PHE A 97 -9.11 -7.51 3.18
N ILE A 98 -7.88 -7.33 2.69
CA ILE A 98 -7.55 -7.51 1.27
C ILE A 98 -7.79 -8.96 0.82
N ARG A 99 -7.39 -9.94 1.62
CA ARG A 99 -7.63 -11.36 1.33
C ARG A 99 -9.11 -11.70 1.27
N ASP A 100 -9.91 -11.19 2.21
CA ASP A 100 -11.36 -11.38 2.21
C ASP A 100 -12.01 -10.77 0.95
N VAL A 101 -11.56 -9.60 0.53
CA VAL A 101 -12.02 -8.95 -0.71
C VAL A 101 -11.62 -9.77 -1.94
N ASN A 102 -10.38 -10.25 -2.02
CA ASN A 102 -9.91 -11.06 -3.15
C ASN A 102 -10.69 -12.39 -3.27
N ARG A 103 -10.98 -13.04 -2.14
CA ARG A 103 -11.80 -14.27 -2.09
C ARG A 103 -13.21 -14.02 -2.62
N ARG A 104 -13.86 -12.94 -2.17
CA ARG A 104 -15.21 -12.56 -2.65
C ARG A 104 -15.21 -12.20 -4.14
N ALA A 105 -14.10 -11.70 -4.66
CA ALA A 105 -13.93 -11.35 -6.07
C ALA A 105 -13.52 -12.55 -6.96
N GLY A 106 -13.32 -13.76 -6.40
CA GLY A 106 -12.94 -14.95 -7.15
C GLY A 106 -11.54 -14.90 -7.77
N LYS A 107 -10.59 -14.21 -7.12
CA LYS A 107 -9.22 -14.00 -7.63
C LYS A 107 -8.15 -14.83 -6.88
N GLU A 108 -8.50 -16.03 -6.41
CA GLU A 108 -7.54 -16.99 -5.83
C GLU A 108 -6.83 -17.79 -6.93
#